data_AF-A0A976H0Z3-F1
#
_entry.id   AF-A0A976H0Z3-F1
#
_cell.length_a   1.000
_cell.length_b   1.000
_cell.length_c   1.000
_cell.angle_alpha   90.00
_cell.angle_beta   90.00
_cell.angle_gamma   90.00
#
_symmetry.space_group_name_H-M   'P 1'
#
loop_
_entity.id
_entity.type
_entity.pdbx_description
1 polymer ?
#
loop_
_entity_poly.entity_id
_entity_poly.type
_entity_poly.pdbx_seq_one_letter_code
_entity_poly.pdbx_strand_id
1 'polypeptide(L)' 'MNSSADASSLADVIRSLALDAGFDVCRFAKAQRATHADDYLNWIDEGMHGEMAWLERNQDRRCDPRVVLP' A
#
# COMPACT_ATOMS: atom_id res chain seq x y z
N MET A 1 2.99 19.79 -27.36
CA MET A 1 2.66 20.55 -26.14
C MET A 1 2.07 19.55 -25.16
N ASN A 2 2.90 18.99 -24.30
CA ASN A 2 2.51 17.94 -23.35
C ASN A 2 1.65 18.57 -22.25
N SER A 3 0.33 18.47 -22.40
CA SER A 3 -0.58 18.79 -21.31
C SER A 3 -0.42 17.71 -20.24
N SER A 4 0.14 18.10 -19.10
CA SER A 4 -0.13 17.53 -17.80
C SER A 4 -1.64 17.60 -17.58
N ALA A 5 -2.40 16.64 -18.12
CA ALA A 5 -3.83 16.54 -17.94
C ALA A 5 -4.08 15.98 -16.52
N ASP A 6 -4.10 16.92 -15.58
CA ASP A 6 -4.78 16.94 -14.28
C ASP A 6 -4.88 15.61 -13.52
N ALA A 7 -3.79 15.24 -12.83
CA ALA A 7 -3.84 14.18 -11.82
C ALA A 7 -4.94 14.42 -10.75
N SER A 8 -5.31 15.67 -10.48
CA SER A 8 -6.48 15.98 -9.64
C SER A 8 -7.77 15.49 -10.27
N SER A 9 -7.98 15.74 -11.57
CA SER A 9 -9.20 15.32 -12.27
C SER A 9 -9.36 13.81 -12.30
N LEU A 10 -8.27 13.05 -12.52
CA LEU A 10 -8.34 11.58 -12.50
C LEU A 10 -8.57 11.06 -11.07
N ALA A 11 -7.90 11.65 -10.08
CA ALA A 11 -8.13 11.29 -8.69
C ALA A 11 -9.57 11.59 -8.24
N ASP A 12 -10.19 12.66 -8.74
CA ASP A 12 -11.60 12.99 -8.50
C ASP A 12 -12.54 11.97 -9.16
N VAL A 13 -12.27 11.57 -10.40
CA VAL A 13 -13.03 10.49 -11.08
C VAL A 13 -12.97 9.21 -10.27
N ILE A 14 -11.79 8.79 -9.83
CA ILE A 14 -11.62 7.57 -9.02
C ILE A 14 -12.36 7.70 -7.68
N ARG A 15 -12.31 8.88 -7.02
CA ARG A 15 -13.08 9.12 -5.79
C ARG A 15 -14.58 8.98 -6.02
N SER A 16 -15.11 9.50 -7.12
CA SER A 16 -16.53 9.35 -7.48
C SER A 16 -16.89 7.87 -7.67
N LEU A 17 -16.08 7.14 -8.45
CA LEU A 17 -16.31 5.71 -8.69
C LEU A 17 -16.24 4.88 -7.40
N ALA A 18 -15.33 5.22 -6.47
CA ALA A 18 -15.25 4.57 -5.18
C ALA A 18 -16.50 4.82 -4.34
N LEU A 19 -17.01 6.06 -4.33
CA LEU A 19 -18.27 6.38 -3.64
C LEU A 19 -19.45 5.63 -4.25
N ASP A 20 -19.55 5.59 -5.58
CA ASP A 20 -20.61 4.85 -6.30
C ASP A 20 -20.54 3.34 -6.03
N ALA A 21 -19.34 2.80 -5.79
CA ALA A 21 -19.13 1.41 -5.40
C ALA A 21 -19.41 1.13 -3.90
N GLY A 22 -19.75 2.16 -3.11
CA GLY A 22 -20.11 2.05 -1.70
C GLY A 22 -18.94 2.20 -0.72
N PHE A 23 -17.79 2.72 -1.14
CA PHE A 23 -16.71 3.08 -0.23
C PHE A 23 -16.96 4.46 0.40
N ASP A 24 -16.83 4.56 1.73
CA ASP A 24 -16.98 5.83 2.45
C ASP A 24 -15.80 6.81 2.19
N VAL A 25 -14.59 6.27 2.01
CA VAL A 25 -13.36 7.06 1.88
C VAL A 25 -12.42 6.44 0.85
N CYS A 26 -11.93 7.28 -0.07
CA CYS A 26 -10.87 6.92 -1.02
C CYS A 26 -9.72 7.93 -0.96
N ARG A 27 -8.50 7.45 -0.73
CA ARG A 27 -7.28 8.26 -0.66
C ARG A 27 -6.15 7.60 -1.45
N PHE A 28 -5.16 8.41 -1.81
CA PHE A 28 -3.99 7.98 -2.58
C PHE A 28 -2.74 8.13 -1.72
N ALA A 29 -1.85 7.14 -1.79
CA ALA A 29 -0.54 7.17 -1.16
C ALA A 29 0.53 6.88 -2.22
N LYS A 30 1.73 7.45 -2.04
CA LYS A 30 2.88 7.10 -2.88
C LYS A 30 3.29 5.65 -2.61
N ALA A 31 3.60 4.90 -3.66
CA ALA A 31 4.22 3.59 -3.53
C ALA A 31 5.66 3.78 -3.00
N GLN A 32 5.88 3.39 -1.75
CA GLN A 32 7.17 3.48 -1.07
C GLN A 32 7.22 2.44 0.05
N ARG A 33 8.43 2.16 0.53
CA ARG A 33 8.62 1.30 1.71
C ARG A 33 7.76 1.80 2.87
N ALA A 34 7.05 0.87 3.51
CA ALA A 34 6.20 1.18 4.65
C ALA A 34 7.04 1.79 5.78
N THR A 35 6.50 2.82 6.43
CA THR A 35 7.20 3.54 7.52
C THR A 35 7.47 2.66 8.73
N HIS A 36 6.67 1.60 8.92
CA HIS A 36 6.74 0.66 10.03
C HIS A 36 7.42 -0.66 9.64
N ALA A 37 8.10 -0.70 8.48
CA ALA A 37 8.68 -1.94 7.97
C ALA A 37 9.77 -2.52 8.90
N ASP A 38 10.59 -1.69 9.52
CA ASP A 38 11.62 -2.16 10.46
C ASP A 38 11.01 -2.76 11.73
N ASP A 39 10.00 -2.11 12.30
CA ASP A 39 9.26 -2.63 13.46
C ASP A 39 8.63 -3.99 13.15
N TYR A 40 8.03 -4.13 11.96
CA TYR A 40 7.47 -5.40 11.51
C TYR A 40 8.55 -6.48 11.38
N LEU A 41 9.70 -6.18 10.78
CA LEU A 41 10.78 -7.15 10.61
C LEU A 41 11.34 -7.61 11.96
N ASN A 42 11.56 -6.67 12.90
CA ASN A 42 12.02 -7.01 14.25
C ASN A 42 11.00 -7.88 14.99
N TRP A 43 9.71 -7.54 14.91
CA TRP A 43 8.64 -8.31 15.53
C TRP A 43 8.54 -9.75 14.97
N ILE A 44 8.80 -9.94 13.67
CA ILE A 44 8.90 -11.28 13.08
C ILE A 44 10.13 -12.03 13.60
N ASP A 45 11.30 -11.39 13.62
CA ASP A 45 12.57 -11.97 14.10
C ASP A 45 12.49 -12.41 15.57
N GLU A 46 11.77 -11.64 16.39
CA GLU A 46 11.49 -11.97 17.81
C GLU A 46 10.47 -13.12 17.99
N GLY A 47 9.92 -13.69 16.91
CA GLY A 47 8.94 -14.77 16.99
C GLY A 47 7.57 -14.34 17.53
N MET A 48 7.27 -13.04 17.52
CA MET A 48 6.08 -12.48 18.14
C MET A 48 4.78 -12.70 17.34
N HIS A 49 4.88 -13.42 16.22
CA HIS A 49 3.77 -13.72 15.31
C HIS A 49 2.94 -14.95 15.69
N GLY A 50 3.23 -15.59 16.82
CA GLY A 50 2.51 -16.76 17.31
C GLY A 50 2.48 -17.87 16.26
N GLU A 51 1.31 -18.46 16.02
CA GLU A 51 1.13 -19.54 15.03
C GLU A 51 1.13 -19.06 13.56
N MET A 52 1.28 -17.75 13.31
CA MET A 52 1.18 -17.17 11.97
C MET A 52 2.51 -17.28 11.19
N ALA A 53 3.14 -18.46 11.15
CA ALA A 53 4.44 -18.68 10.49
C ALA A 53 4.47 -18.29 9.00
N TRP A 54 3.30 -18.21 8.35
CA TRP A 54 3.20 -17.67 7.00
C TRP A 54 3.55 -16.17 6.91
N LEU A 55 3.61 -15.46 8.05
CA LEU A 55 4.01 -14.07 8.11
C LEU A 55 5.50 -13.89 7.76
N GLU A 56 6.35 -14.89 8.00
CA GLU A 56 7.77 -14.85 7.64
C GLU A 56 8.01 -14.88 6.12
N ARG A 57 7.02 -15.27 5.33
CA ARG A 57 7.17 -15.45 3.88
C ARG A 57 7.01 -14.11 3.16
N ASN A 58 7.90 -13.83 2.21
CA ASN A 58 7.85 -12.64 1.32
C ASN A 58 7.76 -11.30 2.09
N GLN A 59 8.55 -11.14 3.16
CA GLN A 59 8.53 -9.94 4.00
C GLN A 59 8.86 -8.67 3.21
N ASP A 60 9.80 -8.77 2.26
CA ASP A 60 10.17 -7.72 1.31
C ASP A 60 8.96 -7.17 0.54
N ARG A 61 8.10 -8.05 0.03
CA ARG A 61 6.88 -7.68 -0.72
C ARG A 61 5.82 -7.00 0.15
N ARG A 62 5.80 -7.28 1.46
CA ARG A 62 4.90 -6.62 2.42
C ARG A 62 5.44 -5.28 2.89
N CYS A 63 6.75 -5.19 3.03
CA CYS A 63 7.43 -3.98 3.45
C CYS A 63 7.48 -2.93 2.34
N ASP A 64 7.45 -3.32 1.07
CA ASP A 64 7.51 -2.38 -0.05
C ASP A 64 6.62 -2.81 -1.24
N PRO A 65 5.53 -2.06 -1.53
CA PRO A 65 4.62 -2.38 -2.63
C PRO A 65 5.31 -2.33 -4.00
N ARG A 66 6.43 -1.62 -4.15
CA ARG A 66 7.19 -1.54 -5.41
C ARG A 66 7.85 -2.87 -5.80
N VAL A 67 8.00 -3.79 -4.85
CA VAL A 67 8.54 -5.15 -5.11
C VAL A 67 7.47 -6.05 -5.73
N VAL A 68 6.18 -5.75 -5.53
CA VAL A 68 5.07 -6.53 -6.07
C VAL A 68 4.75 -6.15 -7.51
N LEU A 69 4.76 -4.85 -7.80
CA LEU A 69 4.49 -4.31 -9.13
C LEU A 69 5.50 -3.17 -9.41
N PRO A 70 6.49 -3.40 -10.31
CA PRO A 70 7.51 -2.41 -10.64
C PRO A 70 6.97 -1.29 -11.54
#